data_AF-X0W2U9-F1
#
_entry.id   AF-X0W2U9-F1
#
_cell.length_a   1.000
_cell.length_b   1.000
_cell.length_c   1.000
_cell.angle_alpha   90.00
_cell.angle_beta   90.00
_cell.angle_gamma   90.00
#
_symmetry.space_group_name_H-M   'P 1'
#
loop_
_entity.id
_entity.type
_entity.pdbx_description
1 polymer ?
#
loop_
_entity_poly.entity_id
_entity_poly.type
_entity_poly.pdbx_seq_one_letter_code
_entity_poly.pdbx_strand_id
1 'polypeptide(L)'
;TSPGTYSLVFETEEIEAFFAPNLLAGIIYISIENFTSQQLRININVQMEEIFPGMSAFYFILIVAAIIGVVGSLTTYRVVQQARIPKFVKKVRKVKGSIKSKKTISESLVTKTKDQMMVKLYGDDWKELELSLENTLGIVDLKLKPTPLKAKKSKMGGDRD
;
A
#
# COMPACT_ATOMS: atom_id res chain seq x y z
N THR A 1 -25.83 -45.66 38.92
CA THR A 1 -24.80 -45.07 38.02
C THR A 1 -23.51 -45.87 38.14
N SER A 2 -22.87 -46.25 37.03
CA SER A 2 -21.64 -47.05 37.05
C SER A 2 -20.40 -46.18 37.29
N PRO A 3 -19.34 -46.64 38.00
CA PRO A 3 -18.07 -45.93 38.03
C PRO A 3 -17.47 -45.86 36.63
N GLY A 4 -17.10 -44.67 36.16
CA GLY A 4 -16.53 -44.48 34.82
C GLY A 4 -16.28 -43.02 34.48
N THR A 5 -15.65 -42.79 33.32
CA THR A 5 -15.45 -41.45 32.76
C THR A 5 -16.67 -41.06 31.94
N TYR A 6 -17.26 -39.92 32.25
CA TYR A 6 -18.41 -39.37 31.52
C TYR A 6 -17.95 -38.15 30.71
N SER A 7 -18.30 -38.12 29.42
CA SER A 7 -18.04 -36.99 28.52
C SER A 7 -19.37 -36.35 28.12
N LEU A 8 -19.46 -35.04 28.26
CA LEU A 8 -20.61 -34.23 27.83
C LEU A 8 -20.12 -33.25 26.77
N VAL A 9 -20.75 -33.27 25.60
CA VAL A 9 -20.48 -32.34 24.49
C VAL A 9 -21.69 -31.44 24.33
N PHE A 10 -21.45 -30.13 24.27
CA PHE A 10 -22.48 -29.12 24.05
C PHE A 10 -22.21 -28.41 22.74
N GLU A 11 -23.25 -28.27 21.93
CA GLU A 11 -23.19 -27.46 20.70
C GLU A 11 -23.24 -25.98 21.07
N THR A 12 -22.39 -25.19 20.43
CA THR A 12 -22.28 -23.74 20.68
C THR A 12 -22.70 -22.90 19.48
N GLU A 13 -23.38 -23.50 18.49
CA GLU A 13 -23.74 -22.83 17.23
C GLU A 13 -24.76 -21.70 17.42
N GLU A 14 -25.66 -21.82 18.41
CA GLU A 14 -26.68 -20.81 18.73
C GLU A 14 -26.16 -19.67 19.60
N ILE A 15 -24.88 -19.71 20.00
CA ILE A 15 -24.32 -18.75 20.96
C ILE A 15 -23.76 -17.55 20.20
N GLU A 16 -24.53 -16.47 20.21
CA GLU A 16 -24.12 -15.21 19.61
C GLU A 16 -23.06 -14.52 20.47
N ALA A 17 -21.79 -14.70 20.11
CA ALA A 17 -20.63 -14.06 20.74
C ALA A 17 -19.89 -13.08 19.81
N PHE A 18 -20.50 -12.75 18.66
CA PHE A 18 -19.86 -11.96 17.61
C PHE A 18 -19.68 -10.48 17.98
N PHE A 19 -20.68 -9.90 18.65
CA PHE A 19 -20.66 -8.48 19.04
C PHE A 19 -20.18 -8.25 20.47
N ALA A 20 -20.40 -9.21 21.37
CA ALA A 20 -20.04 -9.11 22.78
C ALA A 20 -19.69 -10.50 23.35
N PRO A 21 -18.82 -10.57 24.38
CA PRO A 21 -18.58 -11.81 25.10
C PRO A 21 -19.87 -12.36 25.71
N ASN A 22 -20.07 -13.67 25.56
CA ASN A 22 -21.21 -14.37 26.13
C ASN A 22 -20.72 -15.31 27.24
N LEU A 23 -21.24 -15.09 28.46
CA LEU A 23 -20.90 -15.85 29.64
C LEU A 23 -21.98 -16.90 29.91
N LEU A 24 -21.62 -18.17 29.72
CA LEU A 24 -22.49 -19.29 30.01
C LEU A 24 -22.14 -19.83 31.40
N ALA A 25 -23.14 -19.88 32.27
CA ALA A 25 -23.01 -20.50 33.59
C ALA A 25 -23.75 -21.84 33.60
N GLY A 26 -23.03 -22.89 33.99
CA GLY A 26 -23.57 -24.24 34.16
C GLY A 26 -23.37 -24.75 35.57
N ILE A 27 -24.28 -25.63 36.02
CA ILE A 27 -24.14 -26.35 37.28
C ILE A 27 -24.15 -27.84 36.96
N ILE A 28 -23.07 -28.53 37.31
CA ILE A 28 -23.01 -29.99 37.27
C ILE A 28 -23.49 -30.52 38.62
N TYR A 29 -24.53 -31.35 38.58
CA TYR A 29 -25.01 -32.09 39.73
C TYR A 29 -24.41 -33.48 39.71
N ILE A 30 -23.59 -33.79 40.72
CA ILE A 30 -23.07 -35.13 40.93
C ILE A 30 -23.90 -35.76 42.05
N SER A 31 -24.79 -36.68 41.68
CA SER A 31 -25.59 -37.45 42.62
C SER A 31 -25.03 -38.86 42.76
N ILE A 32 -24.76 -39.25 44.01
CA ILE A 32 -24.32 -40.61 44.36
C ILE A 32 -25.47 -41.22 45.17
N GLU A 33 -25.92 -42.40 44.76
CA GLU A 33 -27.16 -43.06 45.21
C GLU A 33 -27.25 -43.26 46.74
N ASN A 34 -26.14 -43.12 47.48
CA ASN A 34 -26.07 -43.27 48.93
C ASN A 34 -25.19 -42.22 49.66
N PHE A 35 -24.84 -41.10 49.02
CA PHE A 35 -23.98 -40.05 49.61
C PHE A 35 -24.48 -38.63 49.30
N THR A 36 -23.90 -37.64 49.97
CA THR A 36 -24.21 -36.22 49.75
C THR A 36 -23.94 -35.81 48.30
N SER A 37 -24.95 -35.26 47.64
CA SER A 37 -24.81 -34.75 46.28
C SER A 37 -23.92 -33.50 46.27
N GLN A 38 -23.05 -33.39 45.28
CA GLN A 38 -22.14 -32.25 45.11
C GLN A 38 -22.56 -31.42 43.90
N GLN A 39 -22.39 -30.11 44.03
CA GLN A 39 -22.65 -29.15 42.95
C GLN A 39 -21.34 -28.50 42.54
N LEU A 40 -21.01 -28.58 41.26
CA LEU A 40 -19.88 -27.88 40.67
C LEU A 40 -20.39 -26.81 39.72
N ARG A 41 -19.98 -25.55 39.94
CA ARG A 41 -20.30 -24.42 39.05
C ARG A 41 -19.20 -24.28 38.01
N ILE A 42 -19.59 -24.11 36.75
CA ILE A 42 -18.69 -23.88 35.62
C ILE A 42 -19.12 -22.60 34.92
N ASN A 43 -18.14 -21.76 34.59
CA ASN A 43 -18.34 -20.57 33.76
C ASN A 43 -17.55 -20.73 32.47
N ILE A 44 -18.22 -20.60 31.33
CA ILE A 44 -17.62 -20.65 30.00
C ILE A 44 -17.76 -19.25 29.41
N ASN A 45 -16.63 -18.60 29.09
CA ASN A 45 -16.62 -17.32 28.42
C ASN A 45 -16.38 -17.55 26.92
N VAL A 46 -17.39 -17.27 26.11
CA VAL A 46 -17.32 -17.36 24.65
C VAL A 46 -17.13 -15.95 24.11
N GLN A 47 -16.00 -15.70 23.46
CA GLN A 47 -15.66 -14.40 22.89
C GLN A 47 -14.87 -14.57 21.60
N MET A 48 -14.94 -13.57 20.73
CA MET A 48 -14.12 -13.54 19.51
C MET A 48 -12.63 -13.43 19.85
N GLU A 49 -11.79 -14.03 19.01
CA GLU A 49 -10.34 -13.90 19.14
C GLU A 49 -9.93 -12.42 18.99
N GLU A 50 -9.15 -11.93 19.96
CA GLU A 50 -8.62 -10.58 19.97
C GLU A 50 -7.18 -10.58 19.46
N ILE A 51 -6.86 -9.67 18.52
CA ILE A 51 -5.47 -9.44 18.08
C ILE A 51 -4.78 -8.45 19.02
N PHE A 52 -5.53 -7.46 19.50
CA PHE A 52 -5.09 -6.47 20.48
C PHE A 52 -6.13 -6.38 21.60
N PRO A 53 -5.74 -6.00 22.83
CA PRO A 53 -6.68 -5.88 23.95
C PRO A 53 -7.85 -4.96 23.59
N GLY A 54 -9.07 -5.50 23.59
CA GLY A 54 -10.29 -4.77 23.26
C GLY A 54 -10.55 -4.59 21.75
N MET A 55 -9.81 -5.27 20.88
CA MET A 55 -10.03 -5.28 19.44
C MET A 55 -10.12 -6.72 18.90
N SER A 56 -11.34 -7.13 18.55
CA SER A 56 -11.56 -8.40 17.86
C SER A 56 -10.86 -8.43 16.50
N ALA A 57 -10.29 -9.58 16.16
CA ALA A 57 -9.65 -9.87 14.89
C ALA A 57 -10.52 -9.52 13.69
N PHE A 58 -11.82 -9.82 13.77
CA PHE A 58 -12.77 -9.58 12.70
C PHE A 58 -12.89 -8.08 12.37
N TYR A 59 -13.07 -7.23 13.39
CA TYR A 59 -13.18 -5.78 13.18
C TYR A 59 -11.88 -5.18 12.66
N PHE A 60 -10.73 -5.68 13.13
CA PHE A 60 -9.44 -5.25 12.61
C PHE A 60 -9.34 -5.52 11.10
N ILE A 61 -9.67 -6.73 10.66
CA ILE A 61 -9.65 -7.11 9.24
C ILE A 61 -10.61 -6.23 8.42
N LEU A 62 -11.82 -5.98 8.92
CA LEU A 62 -12.78 -5.09 8.26
C LEU A 62 -12.24 -3.67 8.08
N ILE A 63 -11.65 -3.09 9.12
CA ILE A 63 -11.08 -1.74 9.08
C ILE A 63 -9.94 -1.69 8.07
N VAL A 64 -9.03 -2.67 8.10
CA VAL A 64 -7.90 -2.74 7.15
C VAL A 64 -8.41 -2.87 5.71
N ALA A 65 -9.38 -3.75 5.46
CA ALA A 65 -9.98 -3.92 4.14
C ALA A 65 -10.63 -2.63 3.64
N ALA A 66 -11.35 -1.92 4.50
CA ALA A 66 -11.97 -0.63 4.18
C ALA A 66 -10.91 0.42 3.81
N ILE A 67 -9.83 0.53 4.59
CA ILE A 67 -8.71 1.45 4.30
C ILE A 67 -8.09 1.13 2.93
N ILE A 68 -7.82 -0.15 2.65
CA ILE A 68 -7.25 -0.58 1.37
C ILE A 68 -8.20 -0.23 0.21
N GLY A 69 -9.50 -0.46 0.37
CA GLY A 69 -10.51 -0.11 -0.64
C GLY A 69 -10.54 1.39 -0.96
N VAL A 70 -10.54 2.24 0.07
CA VAL A 70 -10.54 3.70 -0.08
C VAL A 70 -9.24 4.19 -0.73
N VAL A 71 -8.09 3.73 -0.25
CA VAL A 71 -6.78 4.13 -0.81
C VAL A 71 -6.63 3.64 -2.25
N GLY A 72 -7.06 2.41 -2.54
CA GLY A 72 -7.06 1.83 -3.88
C GLY A 72 -7.92 2.64 -4.87
N SER A 73 -9.14 3.01 -4.48
CA SER A 73 -10.03 3.86 -5.27
C SER A 73 -9.42 5.24 -5.55
N LEU A 74 -8.86 5.89 -4.52
CA LEU A 74 -8.30 7.24 -4.68
C LEU A 74 -7.03 7.25 -5.54
N THR A 75 -6.16 6.26 -5.36
CA THR A 75 -4.92 6.14 -6.13
C THR A 75 -5.19 5.85 -7.61
N THR A 76 -6.06 4.87 -7.90
CA THR A 76 -6.45 4.55 -9.28
C THR A 76 -7.10 5.76 -9.96
N TYR A 77 -8.00 6.47 -9.29
CA TYR A 77 -8.61 7.70 -9.79
C TYR A 77 -7.55 8.76 -10.17
N ARG A 78 -6.59 9.02 -9.27
CA ARG A 78 -5.50 9.98 -9.54
C ARG A 78 -4.59 9.54 -10.68
N VAL A 79 -4.27 8.25 -10.78
CA VAL A 79 -3.43 7.71 -11.86
C VAL A 79 -4.12 7.89 -13.21
N VAL A 80 -5.41 7.58 -13.30
CA VAL A 80 -6.21 7.76 -14.54
C VAL A 80 -6.27 9.23 -14.94
N GLN A 81 -6.51 10.14 -13.99
CA GLN A 81 -6.49 11.58 -14.29
C GLN A 81 -5.12 12.04 -14.79
N GLN A 82 -4.04 11.59 -14.16
CA GLN A 82 -2.70 11.93 -14.61
C GLN A 82 -2.40 11.34 -15.99
N ALA A 83 -2.86 10.12 -16.30
CA ALA A 83 -2.65 9.48 -17.61
C ALA A 83 -3.25 10.28 -18.77
N ARG A 84 -4.42 10.90 -18.56
CA ARG A 84 -5.11 11.75 -19.55
C ARG A 84 -4.35 13.04 -19.90
N ILE A 85 -3.45 13.51 -19.03
CA ILE A 85 -2.66 14.72 -19.30
C ILE A 85 -1.56 14.39 -20.33
N PRO A 86 -1.48 15.12 -21.47
CA PRO A 86 -0.45 14.92 -22.48
C PRO A 86 0.98 15.03 -21.93
N LYS A 87 1.91 14.22 -22.47
CA LYS A 87 3.32 14.17 -22.00
C LYS A 87 4.04 15.52 -22.11
N PHE A 88 3.76 16.32 -23.14
CA PHE A 88 4.30 17.67 -23.31
C PHE A 88 3.92 18.58 -22.13
N VAL A 89 2.63 18.64 -21.81
CA VAL A 89 2.09 19.45 -20.71
C VAL A 89 2.70 19.03 -19.37
N LYS A 90 2.90 17.72 -19.15
CA LYS A 90 3.59 17.21 -17.95
C LYS A 90 5.02 17.73 -17.82
N LYS A 91 5.79 17.77 -18.92
CA LYS A 91 7.16 18.30 -18.91
C LYS A 91 7.20 19.79 -18.59
N VAL A 92 6.34 20.58 -19.25
CA VAL A 92 6.24 22.02 -19.00
C VAL A 92 5.84 22.30 -17.54
N ARG A 93 4.85 21.57 -17.01
CA ARG A 93 4.42 21.72 -15.61
C ARG A 93 5.52 21.37 -14.61
N LYS A 94 6.34 20.35 -14.90
CA LYS A 94 7.52 20.00 -14.09
C LYS A 94 8.53 21.15 -14.07
N VAL A 95 8.84 21.73 -15.23
CA VAL A 95 9.77 22.88 -15.31
C VAL A 95 9.23 24.08 -14.57
N LYS A 96 7.94 24.43 -14.75
CA LYS A 96 7.28 25.49 -13.96
C LYS A 96 7.38 25.25 -12.46
N GLY A 97 7.19 24.00 -12.01
CA GLY A 97 7.38 23.59 -10.63
C GLY A 97 8.81 23.77 -10.13
N SER A 98 9.80 23.38 -10.93
CA SER A 98 11.23 23.56 -10.64
C SER A 98 11.60 25.04 -10.50
N ILE A 99 11.12 25.90 -11.41
CA ILE A 99 11.27 27.36 -11.35
C ILE A 99 10.69 27.89 -10.03
N LYS A 100 9.43 27.52 -9.72
CA LYS A 100 8.76 27.95 -8.47
C LYS A 100 9.55 27.51 -7.23
N SER A 101 10.15 26.32 -7.27
CA SER A 101 10.97 25.79 -6.17
C SER A 101 12.42 26.30 -6.13
N LYS A 102 12.79 27.27 -6.99
CA LYS A 102 14.15 27.85 -7.11
C LYS A 102 15.25 26.80 -7.33
N LYS A 103 14.93 25.67 -7.98
CA LYS A 103 15.90 24.63 -8.33
C LYS A 103 16.63 25.03 -9.61
N THR A 104 17.91 24.68 -9.73
CA THR A 104 18.67 24.84 -10.97
C THR A 104 18.05 23.97 -12.07
N ILE A 105 17.88 24.55 -13.25
CA ILE A 105 17.26 23.91 -14.41
C ILE A 105 18.38 23.65 -15.40
N SER A 106 18.49 22.43 -15.91
CA SER A 106 19.37 22.12 -17.03
C SER A 106 18.90 22.93 -18.25
N GLU A 107 19.82 23.54 -18.99
CA GLU A 107 19.54 24.26 -20.25
C GLU A 107 18.95 23.37 -21.36
N SER A 108 18.65 22.10 -21.07
CA SER A 108 17.91 21.22 -21.97
C SER A 108 16.54 21.78 -22.31
N LEU A 109 16.30 21.90 -23.62
CA LEU A 109 14.98 22.21 -24.17
C LEU A 109 13.94 21.29 -23.52
N VAL A 110 12.87 21.89 -22.99
CA VAL A 110 11.77 21.18 -22.32
C VAL A 110 11.17 20.10 -23.23
N THR A 111 11.27 20.33 -24.54
CA THR A 111 10.73 19.49 -25.61
C THR A 111 11.72 19.32 -26.75
N LYS A 112 11.64 18.18 -27.45
CA LYS A 112 12.46 17.92 -28.63
C LYS A 112 12.12 18.92 -29.74
N THR A 113 13.13 19.38 -30.47
CA THR A 113 12.93 20.16 -31.69
C THR A 113 12.37 19.29 -32.81
N LYS A 114 11.86 19.92 -33.89
CA LYS A 114 11.39 19.22 -35.10
C LYS A 114 12.47 18.26 -35.61
N ASP A 115 13.71 18.73 -35.70
CA ASP A 115 14.83 17.97 -36.26
C ASP A 115 15.20 16.79 -35.36
N GLN A 116 15.15 16.96 -34.03
CA GLN A 116 15.34 15.86 -33.08
C GLN A 116 14.20 14.82 -33.12
N MET A 117 13.00 15.20 -33.56
CA MET A 117 11.91 14.25 -33.81
C MET A 117 12.10 13.51 -35.13
N MET A 118 12.58 14.19 -36.18
CA MET A 118 12.92 13.58 -37.47
C MET A 118 14.01 12.52 -37.32
N VAL A 119 15.09 12.82 -36.59
CA VAL A 119 16.13 11.82 -36.28
C VAL A 119 15.57 10.64 -35.49
N LYS A 120 14.63 10.87 -34.57
CA LYS A 120 14.03 9.77 -33.79
C LYS A 120 13.14 8.86 -34.65
N LEU A 121 12.46 9.41 -35.65
CA LEU A 121 11.51 8.66 -36.48
C LEU A 121 12.18 7.97 -37.67
N TYR A 122 13.18 8.60 -38.27
CA TYR A 122 13.79 8.18 -39.54
C TYR A 122 15.31 7.96 -39.46
N GLY A 123 15.92 8.18 -38.29
CA GLY A 123 17.37 8.10 -38.16
C GLY A 123 17.93 6.69 -38.34
N ASP A 124 17.14 5.65 -38.04
CA ASP A 124 17.56 4.27 -38.22
C ASP A 124 17.49 3.88 -39.71
N ASP A 125 16.39 4.21 -40.40
CA ASP A 125 16.24 4.04 -41.86
C ASP A 125 17.35 4.74 -42.65
N TRP A 126 17.79 5.92 -42.20
CA TRP A 126 18.88 6.65 -42.84
C TRP A 126 20.25 6.02 -42.59
N LYS A 127 20.47 5.43 -41.41
CA LYS A 127 21.71 4.69 -41.11
C LYS A 127 21.85 3.44 -41.95
N GLU A 128 20.75 2.77 -42.29
CA GLU A 128 20.74 1.63 -43.20
C GLU A 128 21.19 2.01 -44.62
N LEU A 129 20.99 3.28 -45.00
CA LEU A 129 21.49 3.85 -46.26
C LEU A 129 22.91 4.42 -46.14
N GLU A 130 23.63 4.14 -45.05
CA GLU A 130 24.94 4.72 -44.70
C GLU A 130 24.94 6.26 -44.61
N LEU A 131 23.76 6.86 -44.43
CA LEU A 131 23.57 8.31 -44.32
C LEU A 131 23.32 8.69 -42.85
N SER A 132 23.99 9.74 -42.38
CA SER A 132 23.73 10.29 -41.05
C SER A 132 22.75 11.46 -41.14
N LEU A 133 21.47 11.19 -40.86
CA LEU A 133 20.45 12.23 -40.75
C LEU A 133 20.79 13.27 -39.66
N GLU A 134 21.51 12.85 -38.61
CA GLU A 134 22.03 13.75 -37.57
C GLU A 134 23.01 14.78 -38.13
N ASN A 135 23.88 14.36 -39.06
CA ASN A 135 24.86 15.24 -39.71
C ASN A 135 24.17 16.16 -40.71
N THR A 136 23.23 15.65 -41.50
CA THR A 136 22.50 16.43 -42.52
C THR A 136 21.65 17.53 -41.90
N LEU A 137 21.04 17.26 -40.73
CA LEU A 137 20.24 18.23 -39.99
C LEU A 137 21.07 19.10 -39.03
N GLY A 138 22.40 18.91 -38.96
CA GLY A 138 23.29 19.69 -38.11
C GLY A 138 23.04 19.56 -36.60
N ILE A 139 22.50 18.43 -36.12
CA ILE A 139 22.04 18.23 -34.73
C ILE A 139 23.10 17.51 -33.87
N VAL A 140 24.26 17.17 -34.43
CA VAL A 140 25.32 16.38 -33.78
C VAL A 140 25.71 16.98 -32.41
N ASP A 141 25.76 18.31 -32.31
CA ASP A 141 26.14 19.04 -31.10
C ASP A 141 25.00 19.29 -30.10
N LEU A 142 23.75 19.00 -30.48
CA LEU A 142 22.56 19.18 -29.63
C LEU A 142 22.22 17.94 -28.80
N LYS A 143 23.08 16.91 -28.81
CA LYS A 143 23.07 15.85 -27.79
C LYS A 143 23.42 16.49 -26.45
N LEU A 144 22.39 17.04 -25.81
CA LEU A 144 22.40 17.51 -24.43
C LEU A 144 23.12 16.48 -23.55
N LYS A 145 24.40 16.75 -23.26
CA LYS A 145 25.12 16.04 -22.21
C LYS A 145 24.28 16.20 -20.95
N PRO A 146 23.79 15.13 -20.32
CA PRO A 146 23.30 15.23 -18.97
C PRO A 146 24.53 15.54 -18.12
N THR A 147 24.76 16.80 -17.80
CA THR A 147 25.81 17.17 -16.85
C THR A 147 25.47 16.48 -15.53
N PRO A 148 26.33 15.60 -14.99
CA PRO A 148 26.07 15.01 -13.68
C PRO A 148 26.10 16.14 -12.65
N LEU A 149 25.00 16.33 -11.93
CA LEU A 149 24.95 17.26 -10.82
C LEU A 149 25.93 16.77 -9.74
N LYS A 150 26.98 17.57 -9.49
CA LYS A 150 27.88 17.44 -8.34
C LYS A 150 27.08 17.15 -7.08
N ALA A 151 27.52 16.14 -6.34
CA ALA A 151 27.00 15.75 -5.04
C ALA A 151 26.77 16.97 -4.15
N LYS A 152 25.56 17.05 -3.59
CA LYS A 152 25.23 18.05 -2.57
C LYS A 152 26.11 17.74 -1.36
N LYS A 153 26.97 18.69 -0.99
CA LYS A 153 27.76 18.67 0.26
C LYS A 153 26.85 18.24 1.42
N SER A 154 27.31 17.27 2.20
CA SER A 154 26.75 16.95 3.50
C SER A 154 26.67 18.24 4.33
N LYS A 155 25.49 18.53 4.87
CA LYS A 155 25.41 19.41 6.04
C LYS A 155 25.76 18.56 7.24
N MET A 156 27.05 18.57 7.56
CA MET A 156 27.61 18.18 8.84
C MET A 156 27.28 19.29 9.85
N GLY A 157 26.78 18.90 11.02
CA GLY A 157 26.90 19.63 12.28
C GLY A 157 26.13 20.95 12.42
N GLY A 158 25.20 20.97 13.38
CA GLY A 158 24.56 22.17 13.89
C GLY A 158 23.95 21.88 15.25
N ASP A 159 24.83 21.55 16.19
CA ASP A 159 24.62 21.53 17.64
C ASP A 159 24.13 22.92 18.10
N ARG A 160 23.03 22.99 18.86
CA ARG A 160 22.62 24.16 19.66
C ARG A 160 21.70 23.71 20.80
N ASP A 161 22.28 23.78 22.00
CA ASP A 161 21.77 24.34 23.27
C ASP A 161 20.28 24.19 23.62
#